data_AF-A0A7V2ZHJ2-F1
#
_entry.id   AF-A0A7V2ZHJ2-F1
#
_cell.length_a   1.000
_cell.length_b   1.000
_cell.length_c   1.000
_cell.angle_alpha   90.00
_cell.angle_beta   90.00
_cell.angle_gamma   90.00
#
_symmetry.space_group_name_H-M   'P 1'
#
loop_
_entity.id
_entity.type
_entity.pdbx_description
1 polymer ?
#
loop_
_entity_poly.entity_id
_entity_poly.type
_entity_poly.pdbx_seq_one_letter_code
_entity_poly.pdbx_strand_id
1 'polypeptide(L)'
;MADEDVKCQHACKNTCATLNEALRRETAMVRFYESVLDECNIPEVSSFMNDLVDEKRKVILRLIQKLNEIHVRSQALDGIASSFNNVDG
;
A
#
# COMPACT_ATOMS: atom_id res chain seq x y z
N MET A 1 -7.71 -1.86 -28.94
CA MET A 1 -7.52 -1.26 -27.61
C MET A 1 -8.80 -1.57 -26.86
N ALA A 2 -8.80 -2.66 -26.09
CA ALA A 2 -9.97 -3.09 -25.36
C ALA A 2 -9.98 -2.33 -24.03
N ASP A 3 -11.00 -1.49 -23.83
CA ASP A 3 -11.35 -0.95 -22.52
C ASP A 3 -11.62 -2.14 -21.59
N GLU A 4 -10.69 -2.40 -20.67
CA GLU A 4 -10.97 -3.27 -19.53
C GLU A 4 -11.90 -2.49 -18.61
N ASP A 5 -13.20 -2.70 -18.81
CA ASP A 5 -14.30 -2.29 -17.96
C ASP A 5 -14.09 -2.92 -16.57
N VAL A 6 -13.30 -2.25 -15.71
CA VAL A 6 -13.09 -2.65 -14.32
C VAL A 6 -14.40 -2.36 -13.58
N LYS A 7 -15.35 -3.29 -13.69
CA LYS A 7 -16.56 -3.34 -12.90
C LYS A 7 -16.17 -3.50 -11.44
N CYS A 8 -16.10 -2.36 -10.74
CA CYS A 8 -15.80 -2.26 -9.33
C CYS A 8 -17.01 -2.74 -8.51
N GLN A 9 -17.30 -4.04 -8.56
CA GLN A 9 -18.32 -4.68 -7.74
C GLN A 9 -17.69 -5.08 -6.40
N HIS A 10 -18.05 -4.36 -5.33
CA HIS A 10 -17.89 -4.77 -3.92
C HIS A 10 -16.50 -5.19 -3.38
N ALA A 11 -15.40 -4.84 -4.03
CA ALA A 11 -14.12 -5.42 -3.64
C ALA A 11 -13.24 -4.49 -2.78
N CYS A 12 -13.63 -4.25 -1.52
CA CYS A 12 -12.67 -3.77 -0.51
C CYS A 12 -11.46 -4.73 -0.42
N LYS A 13 -11.70 -6.04 -0.64
CA LYS A 13 -10.68 -7.07 -0.84
C LYS A 13 -9.69 -6.78 -1.99
N ASN A 14 -10.17 -6.34 -3.16
CA ASN A 14 -9.28 -6.06 -4.30
C ASN A 14 -8.51 -4.76 -4.10
N THR A 15 -9.11 -3.74 -3.46
CA THR A 15 -8.41 -2.49 -3.11
C THR A 15 -7.28 -2.74 -2.11
N CYS A 16 -7.51 -3.59 -1.10
CA CYS A 16 -6.46 -4.02 -0.17
C CYS A 16 -5.34 -4.80 -0.88
N ALA A 17 -5.68 -5.69 -1.82
CA ALA A 17 -4.68 -6.43 -2.60
C ALA A 17 -3.79 -5.48 -3.42
N THR A 18 -4.38 -4.49 -4.10
CA THR A 18 -3.64 -3.48 -4.87
C THR A 18 -2.70 -2.66 -4.00
N LEU A 19 -3.17 -2.18 -2.85
CA LEU A 19 -2.35 -1.38 -1.93
C LEU A 19 -1.24 -2.22 -1.26
N ASN A 20 -1.51 -3.50 -0.95
CA ASN A 20 -0.50 -4.42 -0.44
C ASN A 20 0.59 -4.72 -1.48
N GLU A 21 0.22 -4.90 -2.75
CA GLU A 21 1.20 -5.10 -3.82
C GLU A 21 2.04 -3.83 -4.06
N ALA A 22 1.41 -2.65 -4.02
CA ALA A 22 2.15 -1.38 -4.07
C ALA A 22 3.14 -1.25 -2.90
N LEU A 23 2.70 -1.55 -1.67
CA LEU A 23 3.54 -1.54 -0.48
C LEU A 23 4.73 -2.49 -0.61
N ARG A 24 4.50 -3.71 -1.12
CA ARG A 24 5.54 -4.72 -1.37
C ARG A 24 6.58 -4.20 -2.36
N ARG A 25 6.14 -3.58 -3.47
CA ARG A 25 7.04 -3.04 -4.50
C ARG A 25 7.86 -1.86 -4.00
N GLU A 26 7.24 -0.92 -3.29
CA GLU A 26 7.97 0.23 -2.74
C GLU A 26 8.99 -0.22 -1.68
N THR A 27 8.65 -1.19 -0.84
CA THR A 27 9.60 -1.79 0.12
C THR A 27 10.77 -2.47 -0.58
N ALA A 28 10.51 -3.20 -1.67
CA ALA A 28 11.57 -3.82 -2.47
C ALA A 28 12.49 -2.78 -3.12
N MET A 29 11.93 -1.64 -3.57
CA MET A 29 12.70 -0.55 -4.17
C MET A 29 13.64 0.11 -3.17
N VAL A 30 13.19 0.34 -1.93
CA VAL A 30 14.04 0.85 -0.85
C VAL A 30 15.25 -0.07 -0.62
N ARG A 31 15.01 -1.37 -0.48
CA ARG A 31 16.09 -2.36 -0.29
C ARG A 31 17.07 -2.37 -1.46
N PHE A 32 16.56 -2.23 -2.68
CA PHE A 32 17.40 -2.14 -3.87
C PHE A 32 18.29 -0.88 -3.83
N TYR A 33 17.73 0.29 -3.54
CA TYR A 33 18.52 1.53 -3.43
C TYR A 33 19.55 1.47 -2.30
N GLU A 34 19.19 0.90 -1.15
CA GLU A 34 20.11 0.66 -0.03
C GLU A 34 21.25 -0.28 -0.46
N SER A 35 20.98 -1.37 -1.19
CA SER A 35 22.03 -2.28 -1.66
C SER A 35 22.99 -1.65 -2.67
N VAL A 36 22.53 -0.71 -3.50
CA VAL A 36 23.37 0.01 -4.46
C VAL A 36 24.24 1.06 -3.76
N LEU A 37 23.75 1.65 -2.66
CA LEU A 37 24.52 2.58 -1.83
C LEU A 37 25.72 1.91 -1.18
N ASP A 38 25.59 0.66 -0.75
CA ASP A 38 26.68 -0.12 -0.14
C ASP A 38 27.88 -0.31 -1.09
N GLU A 39 27.67 -0.16 -2.41
CA GLU A 39 28.69 -0.33 -3.45
C GLU A 39 29.21 1.01 -4.01
N CYS A 40 28.65 2.16 -3.61
CA CYS A 40 28.94 3.45 -4.23
C CYS A 40 29.83 4.36 -3.35
N ASN A 41 31.01 4.73 -3.87
CA ASN A 41 31.97 5.62 -3.18
C ASN A 41 31.88 7.10 -3.62
N ILE A 42 30.92 7.48 -4.47
CA ILE A 42 30.79 8.85 -4.97
C ILE A 42 29.82 9.62 -4.07
N PRO A 43 30.27 10.67 -3.35
CA PRO A 43 29.45 11.34 -2.33
C PRO A 43 28.15 11.94 -2.88
N GLU A 44 28.22 12.64 -4.01
CA GLU A 44 27.05 13.28 -4.65
C GLU A 44 25.97 12.24 -5.03
N VAL A 45 26.39 11.12 -5.61
CA VAL A 45 25.48 10.02 -5.98
C VAL A 45 24.88 9.40 -4.72
N SER A 46 25.69 9.17 -3.69
CA SER A 46 25.21 8.60 -2.43
C SER A 46 24.19 9.50 -1.72
N SER A 47 24.41 10.83 -1.73
CA SER A 47 23.45 11.81 -1.19
C SER A 47 22.13 11.75 -1.94
N PHE A 48 22.17 11.79 -3.27
CA PHE A 48 20.97 11.74 -4.10
C PHE A 48 20.19 10.42 -3.90
N MET A 49 20.88 9.29 -3.82
CA MET A 49 20.24 8.00 -3.59
C MET A 49 19.62 7.90 -2.19
N ASN A 50 20.24 8.49 -1.17
CA ASN A 50 19.64 8.59 0.16
C ASN A 50 18.36 9.45 0.15
N ASP A 51 18.34 10.57 -0.59
CA ASP A 51 17.13 11.37 -0.74
C ASP A 51 15.99 10.57 -1.38
N LEU A 52 16.31 9.76 -2.41
CA LEU A 52 15.33 8.86 -3.03
C LEU A 52 14.80 7.79 -2.06
N VAL A 53 15.66 7.21 -1.21
CA VAL A 53 15.26 6.27 -0.17
C VAL A 53 14.27 6.92 0.80
N ASP A 54 14.54 8.16 1.23
CA ASP A 54 13.67 8.87 2.16
C ASP A 54 12.32 9.24 1.53
N GLU A 55 12.29 9.67 0.27
CA GLU A 55 11.03 9.89 -0.46
C GLU A 55 10.22 8.59 -0.59
N LYS A 56 10.89 7.46 -0.85
CA LYS A 56 10.23 6.14 -0.95
C LYS A 56 9.66 5.69 0.39
N ARG A 57 10.37 5.94 1.51
CA ARG A 57 9.87 5.68 2.87
C ARG A 57 8.61 6.50 3.17
N LYS A 58 8.52 7.76 2.73
CA LYS A 58 7.30 8.57 2.86
C LYS A 58 6.12 7.96 2.08
N VAL A 59 6.35 7.43 0.89
CA VAL A 59 5.32 6.72 0.09
C VAL A 59 4.84 5.47 0.82
N ILE A 60 5.77 4.65 1.36
CA ILE A 60 5.46 3.47 2.17
C ILE A 60 4.55 3.82 3.35
N LEU A 61 4.87 4.88 4.10
CA LEU A 61 4.05 5.33 5.23
C LEU A 61 2.64 5.72 4.80
N ARG A 62 2.50 6.42 3.67
CA ARG A 62 1.18 6.78 3.11
C ARG A 62 0.36 5.55 2.71
N LEU A 63 1.00 4.54 2.12
CA LEU A 63 0.35 3.27 1.78
C LEU A 63 -0.13 2.52 3.03
N ILE A 64 0.69 2.45 4.08
CA ILE A 64 0.33 1.83 5.36
C ILE A 64 -0.84 2.56 6.01
N GLN A 65 -0.80 3.90 6.07
CA GLN A 65 -1.91 4.70 6.59
C GLN A 65 -3.20 4.41 5.84
N LYS A 66 -3.14 4.34 4.50
CA LYS A 66 -4.33 4.07 3.70
C LYS A 66 -4.88 2.65 3.89
N LEU A 67 -4.00 1.66 3.99
CA LEU A 67 -4.37 0.29 4.33
C LEU A 67 -5.09 0.22 5.68
N ASN A 68 -4.57 0.93 6.69
CA ASN A 68 -5.19 1.00 8.01
C ASN A 68 -6.58 1.65 7.97
N GLU A 69 -6.73 2.77 7.25
CA GLU A 69 -8.05 3.43 7.07
C GLU A 69 -9.08 2.48 6.46
N ILE A 70 -8.69 1.73 5.42
CA ILE A 70 -9.58 0.78 4.74
C ILE A 70 -9.92 -0.40 5.66
N HIS A 71 -8.94 -0.90 6.41
CA HIS A 71 -9.15 -1.99 7.35
C HIS A 71 -10.16 -1.61 8.45
N VAL A 72 -9.99 -0.44 9.08
CA VAL A 72 -10.92 0.09 10.09
C VAL A 72 -12.32 0.28 9.50
N ARG A 73 -12.42 0.82 8.28
CA ARG A 73 -13.72 0.99 7.60
C ARG A 73 -14.40 -0.35 7.32
N SER A 74 -13.65 -1.37 6.91
CA SER A 74 -14.20 -2.72 6.67
C SER A 74 -14.75 -3.33 7.95
N GLN A 75 -14.00 -3.25 9.06
CA GLN A 75 -14.44 -3.79 10.36
C GLN A 75 -15.71 -3.10 10.88
N ALA A 76 -15.83 -1.78 10.70
CA ALA A 76 -17.02 -1.04 11.08
C ALA A 76 -18.27 -1.49 10.31
N LEU A 77 -18.13 -1.78 9.01
CA LEU A 77 -19.22 -2.29 8.18
C LEU A 77 -19.64 -3.72 8.56
N ASP A 78 -18.68 -4.60 8.85
CA ASP A 78 -18.94 -5.98 9.28
C ASP A 78 -19.67 -6.04 10.64
N GLY A 79 -19.35 -5.12 11.57
CA GLY A 79 -20.06 -4.97 12.85
C GLY A 79 -21.51 -4.51 12.70
N ILE A 80 -21.79 -3.62 11.74
CA ILE A 80 -23.15 -3.18 11.42
C ILE A 80 -23.96 -4.33 10.79
N ALA A 81 -23.39 -5.04 9.82
CA ALA A 81 -24.06 -6.18 9.16
C ALA A 81 -24.41 -7.31 10.16
N SER A 82 -23.51 -7.58 11.11
CA SER A 82 -23.73 -8.58 12.17
C SER A 82 -24.86 -8.18 13.14
N SER A 83 -25.12 -6.87 13.29
CA SER A 83 -26.17 -6.35 14.16
C SER A 83 -27.58 -6.48 13.58
N PHE A 84 -27.71 -6.57 12.24
CA PHE A 84 -29.00 -6.69 11.57
C PHE A 84 -29.46 -8.15 11.35
N ASN A 85 -28.57 -9.13 11.49
CA ASN A 85 -28.89 -10.54 11.24
C ASN A 85 -29.53 -11.26 12.45
N ASN A 86 -30.05 -10.51 13.43
CA ASN A 86 -30.68 -11.00 14.66
C ASN A 86 -32.17 -10.59 14.79
N VAL A 87 -32.80 -10.13 13.70
CA VAL A 87 -34.25 -9.81 13.65
C VAL A 87 -34.93 -10.71 12.61
N ASP A 88 -34.84 -12.01 12.81
CA ASP A 88 -35.80 -12.99 12.26
C ASP A 88 -35.80 -14.20 13.20
N GLY A 89 -36.66 -14.10 14.23
CA GLY A 89 -37.07 -15.20 15.10
C GLY A 89 -38.54 -15.49 14.89
#